data_AF-A0A3D3PD61-F1
#
_entry.id   AF-A0A3D3PD61-F1
#
_cell.length_a   1.000
_cell.length_b   1.000
_cell.length_c   1.000
_cell.angle_alpha   90.00
_cell.angle_beta   90.00
_cell.angle_gamma   90.00
#
_symmetry.space_group_name_H-M   'P 1'
#
loop_
_entity.id
_entity.type
_entity.pdbx_description
1 polymer ?
#
loop_
_entity_poly.entity_id
_entity_poly.type
_entity_poly.pdbx_seq_one_letter_code
_entity_poly.pdbx_strand_id
1 'polypeptide(L)'
;MAFESLTDDKIADLLNCPKKLTNPQVRSKIIEGREQMNYRVVALDGSLHEFEVYKRQNLREGMEDDFSCGISWIAPNGETLTLKRYNGPNHNHPNHLEKVSLGYSCHVHIATEKYIKANRKAEGFAEITDRYSTLGGVLHCLITDCKISGLQTDSDNSSQIKLF
;
A
#
# COMPACT_ATOMS: atom_id res chain seq x y z
N MET A 1 13.08 -16.98 -9.52
CA MET A 1 11.73 -16.36 -9.69
C MET A 1 11.87 -14.90 -10.14
N ALA A 2 10.82 -14.29 -10.71
CA ALA A 2 10.88 -12.93 -11.31
C ALA A 2 11.35 -11.81 -10.35
N PHE A 3 11.28 -12.07 -9.05
CA PHE A 3 11.58 -11.08 -8.01
C PHE A 3 12.80 -11.41 -7.13
N GLU A 4 13.46 -12.56 -7.33
CA GLU A 4 14.58 -13.00 -6.46
C GLU A 4 15.80 -12.07 -6.52
N SER A 5 15.93 -11.30 -7.59
CA SER A 5 17.00 -10.33 -7.78
C SER A 5 16.61 -8.88 -7.44
N LEU A 6 15.43 -8.65 -6.85
CA LEU A 6 14.98 -7.31 -6.49
C LEU A 6 15.80 -6.78 -5.31
N THR A 7 16.49 -5.66 -5.52
CA THR A 7 17.29 -4.98 -4.50
C THR A 7 16.49 -3.87 -3.82
N ASP A 8 16.93 -3.42 -2.65
CA ASP A 8 16.33 -2.28 -1.96
C ASP A 8 16.39 -1.01 -2.82
N ASP A 9 17.47 -0.80 -3.57
CA ASP A 9 17.59 0.30 -4.54
C ASP A 9 16.50 0.24 -5.62
N LYS A 10 16.27 -0.95 -6.21
CA LYS A 10 15.23 -1.10 -7.24
C LYS A 10 13.83 -0.92 -6.65
N ILE A 11 13.60 -1.40 -5.44
CA ILE A 11 12.33 -1.18 -4.72
C ILE A 11 12.12 0.32 -4.48
N ALA A 12 13.16 1.02 -4.03
CA ALA A 12 13.12 2.47 -3.83
C ALA A 12 12.84 3.21 -5.14
N ASP A 13 13.48 2.84 -6.25
CA ASP A 13 13.21 3.42 -7.57
C ASP A 13 11.76 3.22 -7.99
N LEU A 14 11.24 1.99 -7.84
CA LEU A 14 9.85 1.66 -8.17
C LEU A 14 8.84 2.44 -7.32
N LEU A 15 9.13 2.64 -6.04
CA LEU A 15 8.29 3.45 -5.15
C LEU A 15 8.35 4.94 -5.48
N ASN A 16 9.55 5.45 -5.75
CA ASN A 16 9.81 6.89 -5.93
C ASN A 16 9.59 7.43 -7.33
N CYS A 17 9.43 6.58 -8.35
CA CYS A 17 9.12 7.05 -9.70
C CYS A 17 7.74 7.74 -9.73
N PRO A 18 7.57 8.87 -10.42
CA PRO A 18 6.25 9.48 -10.60
C PRO A 18 5.32 8.55 -11.39
N LYS A 19 4.05 8.46 -10.97
CA LYS A 19 3.05 7.56 -11.57
C LYS A 19 1.79 8.32 -11.95
N LYS A 20 1.05 7.83 -12.94
CA LYS A 20 -0.24 8.38 -13.36
C LYS A 20 -1.31 7.31 -13.43
N LEU A 21 -2.49 7.62 -12.92
CA LEU A 21 -3.70 6.80 -13.05
C LEU A 21 -4.12 6.61 -14.51
N THR A 22 -4.46 5.38 -14.87
CA THR A 22 -4.90 5.01 -16.23
C THR A 22 -6.36 4.55 -16.30
N ASN A 23 -7.00 4.22 -15.17
CA ASN A 23 -8.38 3.71 -15.13
C ASN A 23 -9.27 4.44 -14.10
N PRO A 24 -9.54 5.75 -14.26
CA PRO A 24 -10.28 6.55 -13.26
C PRO A 24 -11.69 6.07 -12.95
N GLN A 25 -12.33 5.33 -13.86
CA GLN A 25 -13.71 4.87 -13.73
C GLN A 25 -13.85 3.50 -13.05
N VAL A 26 -12.82 3.02 -12.34
CA VAL A 26 -12.93 1.74 -11.63
C VAL A 26 -14.05 1.79 -10.59
N ARG A 27 -14.83 0.71 -10.51
CA ARG A 27 -15.89 0.54 -9.51
C ARG A 27 -15.42 -0.37 -8.39
N SER A 28 -15.92 -0.13 -7.19
CA SER A 28 -15.71 -1.07 -6.10
C SER A 28 -16.50 -2.37 -6.34
N LYS A 29 -16.03 -3.44 -5.71
CA LYS A 29 -16.67 -4.75 -5.69
C LYS A 29 -16.72 -5.25 -4.25
N ILE A 30 -17.80 -5.91 -3.88
CA ILE A 30 -17.89 -6.60 -2.59
C ILE A 30 -17.53 -8.07 -2.82
N ILE A 31 -16.50 -8.55 -2.12
CA ILE A 31 -16.02 -9.94 -2.18
C ILE A 31 -15.83 -10.41 -0.75
N GLU A 32 -16.53 -11.47 -0.35
CA GLU A 32 -16.43 -12.10 0.99
C GLU A 32 -16.65 -11.14 2.17
N GLY A 33 -17.48 -10.10 1.97
CA GLY A 33 -17.75 -9.07 2.97
C GLY A 33 -16.67 -7.97 3.04
N ARG A 34 -15.76 -7.91 2.08
CA ARG A 34 -14.79 -6.82 1.92
C ARG A 34 -15.11 -6.01 0.66
N GLU A 35 -15.19 -4.69 0.81
CA GLU A 35 -15.18 -3.79 -0.33
C GLU A 35 -13.75 -3.72 -0.90
N GLN A 36 -13.63 -3.85 -2.22
CA GLN A 36 -12.36 -3.90 -2.93
C GLN A 36 -12.38 -2.96 -4.12
N MET A 37 -11.30 -2.21 -4.32
CA MET A 37 -11.11 -1.32 -5.48
C MET A 37 -9.65 -1.38 -5.96
N ASN A 38 -9.45 -1.48 -7.29
CA ASN A 38 -8.13 -1.65 -7.92
C ASN A 38 -7.89 -0.65 -9.04
N TYR A 39 -7.02 0.31 -8.79
CA TYR A 39 -6.55 1.25 -9.80
C TYR A 39 -5.31 0.69 -10.51
N ARG A 40 -5.17 1.05 -11.77
CA ARG A 40 -3.97 0.87 -12.58
C ARG A 40 -3.26 2.21 -12.69
N VAL A 41 -1.97 2.20 -12.41
CA VAL A 41 -1.11 3.37 -12.58
C VAL A 41 0.14 2.98 -13.34
N VAL A 42 0.69 3.89 -14.13
CA VAL A 42 1.88 3.68 -14.95
C VAL A 42 2.96 4.70 -14.59
N ALA A 43 4.23 4.30 -14.63
CA ALA A 43 5.37 5.18 -14.42
C ALA A 43 5.46 6.26 -15.53
N LEU A 44 5.94 7.44 -15.15
CA LEU A 44 6.15 8.60 -16.03
C LEU A 44 7.64 8.89 -16.32
N ASP A 45 8.55 8.05 -15.83
CA ASP A 45 10.01 8.20 -15.97
C ASP A 45 10.58 7.56 -17.25
N GLY A 46 9.70 7.12 -18.17
CA GLY A 46 10.07 6.43 -19.40
C GLY A 46 10.25 4.91 -19.25
N SER A 47 10.26 4.35 -18.03
CA SER A 47 10.35 2.90 -17.81
C SER A 47 9.08 2.15 -18.23
N LEU A 48 7.95 2.84 -18.30
CA LEU A 48 6.60 2.29 -18.53
C LEU A 48 6.23 1.15 -17.57
N HIS A 49 6.84 1.11 -16.38
CA HIS A 49 6.46 0.17 -15.34
C HIS A 49 4.98 0.32 -14.97
N GLU A 50 4.28 -0.81 -14.88
CA GLU A 50 2.87 -0.86 -14.50
C GLU A 50 2.72 -1.24 -13.03
N PHE A 51 1.69 -0.68 -12.40
CA PHE A 51 1.38 -0.93 -11.01
C PHE A 51 -0.11 -1.07 -10.78
N GLU A 52 -0.46 -1.81 -9.73
CA GLU A 52 -1.80 -1.85 -9.16
C GLU A 52 -1.83 -1.12 -7.83
N VAL A 53 -2.73 -0.15 -7.68
CA VAL A 53 -3.06 0.45 -6.39
C VAL A 53 -4.38 -0.14 -5.92
N TYR A 54 -4.38 -0.80 -4.77
CA TYR A 54 -5.56 -1.47 -4.24
C TYR A 54 -6.02 -0.83 -2.93
N LYS A 55 -7.34 -0.87 -2.70
CA LYS A 55 -7.99 -0.51 -1.43
C LYS A 55 -8.92 -1.62 -1.00
N ARG A 56 -8.93 -1.92 0.29
CA ARG A 56 -9.73 -2.99 0.90
C ARG A 56 -10.31 -2.48 2.22
N GLN A 57 -11.62 -2.66 2.42
CA GLN A 57 -12.32 -2.38 3.68
C GLN A 57 -13.15 -3.60 4.08
N ASN A 58 -13.02 -4.08 5.31
CA ASN A 58 -13.97 -5.04 5.86
C ASN A 58 -15.28 -4.32 6.22
N LEU A 59 -16.41 -4.88 5.78
CA LEU A 59 -17.74 -4.30 5.96
C LEU A 59 -18.54 -4.97 7.09
N ARG A 60 -17.96 -5.94 7.79
CA ARG A 60 -18.61 -6.57 8.95
C ARG A 60 -18.63 -5.61 10.12
N GLU A 61 -19.71 -5.65 10.89
CA GLU A 61 -19.86 -4.86 12.12
C GLU A 61 -18.71 -5.13 13.10
N GLY A 62 -18.09 -4.07 13.62
CA GLY A 62 -16.95 -4.16 14.54
C GLY A 62 -15.60 -4.43 13.87
N MET A 63 -15.53 -4.39 12.53
CA MET A 63 -14.29 -4.59 11.76
C MET A 63 -13.85 -3.31 11.03
N GLU A 64 -14.21 -2.15 11.54
CA GLU A 64 -13.91 -0.84 10.93
C GLU A 64 -12.40 -0.63 10.77
N ASP A 65 -11.60 -1.14 11.71
CA ASP A 65 -10.13 -1.11 11.72
C ASP A 65 -9.46 -2.09 10.73
N ASP A 66 -10.22 -3.01 10.15
CA ASP A 66 -9.73 -3.99 9.15
C ASP A 66 -9.79 -3.40 7.75
N PHE A 67 -8.86 -2.48 7.51
CA PHE A 67 -8.62 -1.87 6.21
C PHE A 67 -7.17 -2.04 5.77
N SER A 68 -6.98 -2.05 4.45
CA SER A 68 -5.66 -1.96 3.85
C SER A 68 -5.68 -1.23 2.51
N CYS A 69 -4.58 -0.59 2.19
CA CYS A 69 -4.35 -0.05 0.86
C CYS A 69 -2.86 -0.08 0.53
N GLY A 70 -2.53 -0.41 -0.71
CA GLY A 70 -1.14 -0.64 -1.09
C GLY A 70 -0.93 -0.50 -2.59
N ILE A 71 0.34 -0.60 -2.96
CA ILE A 71 0.80 -0.59 -4.34
C ILE A 71 1.62 -1.84 -4.63
N SER A 72 1.29 -2.50 -5.74
CA SER A 72 2.04 -3.63 -6.29
C SER A 72 2.66 -3.25 -7.62
N TRP A 73 3.91 -3.66 -7.83
CA TRP A 73 4.51 -3.67 -9.16
C TRP A 73 3.98 -4.87 -9.95
N ILE A 74 3.67 -4.65 -11.23
CA ILE A 74 3.29 -5.68 -12.19
C ILE A 74 4.52 -5.94 -13.06
N ALA A 75 5.12 -7.11 -12.88
CA ALA A 75 6.26 -7.53 -13.69
C ALA A 75 5.84 -7.76 -15.16
N PRO A 76 6.77 -7.70 -16.12
CA PRO A 76 6.46 -7.93 -17.53
C PRO A 76 5.81 -9.28 -17.84
N ASN A 77 6.01 -10.29 -16.98
CA ASN A 77 5.39 -11.61 -17.09
C ASN A 77 3.98 -11.69 -16.46
N GLY A 78 3.44 -10.57 -15.95
CA GLY A 78 2.13 -10.46 -15.33
C GLY A 78 2.09 -10.82 -13.84
N GLU A 79 3.18 -11.30 -13.26
CA GLU A 79 3.25 -11.52 -11.81
C GLU A 79 3.23 -10.18 -11.06
N THR A 80 2.73 -10.19 -9.83
CA THR A 80 2.66 -8.98 -9.00
C THR A 80 3.45 -9.15 -7.70
N LEU A 81 4.09 -8.07 -7.27
CA LEU A 81 4.78 -7.98 -5.99
C LEU A 81 4.35 -6.70 -5.28
N THR A 82 3.82 -6.84 -4.05
CA THR A 82 3.46 -5.68 -3.23
C THR A 82 4.73 -4.96 -2.78
N LEU A 83 4.87 -3.68 -3.14
CA LEU A 83 6.02 -2.86 -2.76
C LEU A 83 5.80 -2.15 -1.42
N LYS A 84 4.57 -1.66 -1.19
CA LYS A 84 4.19 -0.94 0.03
C LYS A 84 2.72 -1.16 0.32
N ARG A 85 2.38 -1.44 1.58
CA ARG A 85 0.99 -1.63 2.03
C ARG A 85 0.77 -1.03 3.41
N TYR A 86 -0.27 -0.26 3.56
CA TYR A 86 -0.69 0.37 4.79
C TYR A 86 -1.89 -0.38 5.33
N ASN A 87 -1.90 -0.67 6.62
CA ASN A 87 -3.00 -1.35 7.30
C ASN A 87 -3.51 -0.53 8.48
N GLY A 88 -4.77 -0.75 8.82
CA GLY A 88 -5.34 -0.38 10.11
C GLY A 88 -4.88 -1.31 11.24
N PRO A 89 -5.31 -1.02 12.49
CA PRO A 89 -4.84 -1.69 13.69
C PRO A 89 -5.58 -3.02 14.00
N ASN A 90 -5.99 -3.79 12.98
CA ASN A 90 -6.86 -4.95 13.18
C ASN A 90 -6.17 -6.23 13.66
N HIS A 91 -4.84 -6.28 13.64
CA HIS A 91 -4.08 -7.46 14.06
C HIS A 91 -2.69 -7.10 14.55
N ASN A 92 -2.13 -7.99 15.37
CA ASN A 92 -0.73 -7.93 15.75
C ASN A 92 0.15 -8.44 14.60
N HIS A 93 1.06 -7.58 14.11
CA HIS A 93 1.97 -7.92 13.02
C HIS A 93 3.38 -8.29 13.53
N PRO A 94 3.93 -9.48 13.18
CA PRO A 94 5.30 -9.85 13.52
C PRO A 94 6.30 -9.49 12.41
N ASN A 95 7.35 -8.75 12.76
CA ASN A 95 8.54 -8.62 11.91
C ASN A 95 9.46 -9.82 12.17
N HIS A 96 9.29 -10.88 11.38
CA HIS A 96 9.93 -12.17 11.62
C HIS A 96 11.46 -12.14 11.65
N LEU A 97 12.11 -11.31 10.82
CA LEU A 97 13.57 -11.24 10.79
C LEU A 97 14.13 -10.38 11.93
N GLU A 98 13.35 -9.41 12.39
CA GLU A 98 13.68 -8.48 13.47
C GLU A 98 13.29 -9.05 14.85
N LYS A 99 12.46 -10.10 14.88
CA LYS A 99 11.94 -10.75 16.09
C LYS A 99 11.18 -9.79 17.01
N VAL A 100 10.47 -8.83 16.42
CA VAL A 100 9.62 -7.86 17.12
C VAL A 100 8.17 -7.95 16.64
N SER A 101 7.24 -7.53 17.49
CA SER A 101 5.81 -7.51 17.20
C SER A 101 5.28 -6.09 17.36
N LEU A 102 4.47 -5.63 16.41
CA LEU A 102 4.03 -4.22 16.34
C LEU A 102 2.76 -3.91 17.16
N GLY A 103 2.14 -4.93 17.76
CA GLY A 103 0.88 -4.78 18.49
C GLY A 103 -0.29 -4.42 17.56
N TYR A 104 -1.39 -3.95 18.15
CA TYR A 104 -2.60 -3.51 17.44
C TYR A 104 -2.49 -2.03 17.09
N SER A 105 -1.55 -1.70 16.20
CA SER A 105 -1.30 -0.34 15.73
C SER A 105 -1.45 -0.27 14.22
N CYS A 106 -1.81 0.90 13.68
CA CYS A 106 -1.62 1.18 12.26
C CYS A 106 -0.16 0.93 11.89
N HIS A 107 0.08 0.29 10.76
CA HIS A 107 1.43 -0.06 10.34
C HIS A 107 1.57 -0.09 8.81
N VAL A 108 2.79 0.22 8.36
CA VAL A 108 3.18 0.28 6.95
C VAL A 108 4.14 -0.85 6.65
N HIS A 109 3.71 -1.78 5.84
CA HIS A 109 4.54 -2.80 5.21
C HIS A 109 5.35 -2.21 4.06
N ILE A 110 6.61 -2.64 3.97
CA ILE A 110 7.55 -2.22 2.93
C ILE A 110 8.26 -3.46 2.40
N ALA A 111 8.32 -3.61 1.08
CA ALA A 111 9.12 -4.64 0.45
C ALA A 111 10.61 -4.42 0.78
N THR A 112 11.31 -5.48 1.17
CA THR A 112 12.76 -5.40 1.41
C THR A 112 13.50 -6.56 0.74
N GLU A 113 14.68 -6.27 0.22
CA GLU A 113 15.63 -7.23 -0.32
C GLU A 113 15.96 -8.31 0.72
N LYS A 114 16.12 -7.92 1.99
CA LYS A 114 16.37 -8.83 3.10
C LYS A 114 15.28 -9.90 3.24
N TYR A 115 14.01 -9.52 3.15
CA TYR A 115 12.89 -10.46 3.25
C TYR A 115 12.76 -11.35 2.01
N ILE A 116 13.00 -10.78 0.83
CA ILE A 116 13.01 -11.53 -0.43
C ILE A 116 14.11 -12.61 -0.39
N LYS A 117 15.35 -12.25 -0.03
CA LYS A 117 16.48 -13.18 0.10
C LYS A 117 16.27 -14.26 1.16
N ALA A 118 15.49 -13.96 2.19
CA ALA A 118 15.10 -14.91 3.22
C ALA A 118 13.92 -15.82 2.81
N ASN A 119 13.47 -15.75 1.55
CA ASN A 119 12.30 -16.48 1.04
C ASN A 119 11.03 -16.23 1.88
N ARG A 120 10.86 -14.99 2.34
CA ARG A 120 9.65 -14.51 3.02
C ARG A 120 8.86 -13.62 2.08
N LYS A 121 7.63 -13.25 2.47
CA LYS A 121 6.86 -12.22 1.76
C LYS A 121 7.72 -10.95 1.66
N ALA A 122 7.80 -10.37 0.46
CA ALA A 122 8.65 -9.22 0.19
C ALA A 122 8.34 -8.07 1.17
N GLU A 123 7.06 -7.75 1.32
CA GLU A 123 6.50 -6.75 2.22
C GLU A 123 6.26 -7.28 3.66
N GLY A 124 7.01 -8.28 4.09
CA GLY A 124 6.89 -8.85 5.43
C GLY A 124 7.50 -8.01 6.55
N PHE A 125 8.26 -6.96 6.22
CA PHE A 125 8.72 -5.95 7.17
C PHE A 125 7.69 -4.84 7.28
N ALA A 126 7.38 -4.38 8.48
CA ALA A 126 6.48 -3.25 8.71
C ALA A 126 6.93 -2.32 9.84
N GLU A 127 6.48 -1.07 9.80
CA GLU A 127 6.74 -0.04 10.81
C GLU A 127 5.41 0.54 11.32
N ILE A 128 5.33 0.82 12.63
CA ILE A 128 4.17 1.49 13.23
C ILE A 128 4.07 2.92 12.70
N THR A 129 2.85 3.42 12.56
CA THR A 129 2.60 4.78 12.08
C THR A 129 1.35 5.38 12.73
N ASP A 130 1.35 6.69 12.86
CA ASP A 130 0.24 7.54 13.34
C ASP A 130 -0.31 8.47 12.25
N ARG A 131 0.18 8.32 11.01
CA ARG A 131 -0.13 9.21 9.88
C ARG A 131 -1.57 9.13 9.38
N TYR A 132 -2.31 8.10 9.78
CA TYR A 132 -3.69 7.86 9.41
C TYR A 132 -4.39 6.99 10.45
N SER A 133 -5.71 7.08 10.46
CA SER A 133 -6.61 6.21 11.20
C SER A 133 -7.75 5.67 10.34
N THR A 134 -7.89 6.14 9.08
CA THR A 134 -8.95 5.70 8.17
C THR A 134 -8.40 5.20 6.83
N LEU A 135 -9.22 4.45 6.08
CA LEU A 135 -8.89 4.05 4.71
C LEU A 135 -8.69 5.27 3.77
N GLY A 136 -9.37 6.39 4.03
CA GLY A 136 -9.19 7.64 3.29
C GLY A 136 -7.79 8.23 3.51
N GLY A 137 -7.40 8.38 4.78
CA GLY A 137 -6.06 8.84 5.16
C GLY A 137 -4.95 7.92 4.67
N VAL A 138 -5.17 6.61 4.67
CA VAL A 138 -4.23 5.67 4.04
C VAL A 138 -4.05 5.97 2.56
N LEU A 139 -5.14 6.12 1.82
CA LEU A 139 -5.07 6.35 0.38
C LEU A 139 -4.30 7.65 0.08
N HIS A 140 -4.54 8.70 0.87
CA HIS A 140 -3.79 9.95 0.80
C HIS A 140 -2.30 9.75 1.06
N CYS A 141 -1.94 9.00 2.12
CA CYS A 141 -0.54 8.67 2.42
C CYS A 141 0.12 7.89 1.28
N LEU A 142 -0.54 6.87 0.74
CA LEU A 142 0.00 6.07 -0.36
C LEU A 142 0.23 6.92 -1.62
N ILE A 143 -0.74 7.74 -2.00
CA ILE A 143 -0.65 8.59 -3.21
C ILE A 143 0.49 9.60 -3.09
N THR A 144 0.64 10.21 -1.91
CA THR A 144 1.71 11.16 -1.62
C THR A 144 3.07 10.47 -1.62
N ASP A 145 3.22 9.39 -0.85
CA ASP A 145 4.49 8.67 -0.70
C ASP A 145 4.97 8.04 -2.02
N CYS A 146 4.05 7.57 -2.87
CA CYS A 146 4.37 6.88 -4.12
C CYS A 146 4.25 7.77 -5.36
N LYS A 147 4.11 9.10 -5.17
CA LYS A 147 4.04 10.13 -6.23
C LYS A 147 3.02 9.81 -7.32
N ILE A 148 1.81 9.42 -6.91
CA ILE A 148 0.73 9.06 -7.84
C ILE A 148 -0.08 10.31 -8.17
N SER A 149 -0.33 10.53 -9.47
CA SER A 149 -1.19 11.61 -9.96
C SER A 149 -2.48 11.06 -10.56
N GLY A 150 -3.53 11.89 -10.59
CA GLY A 150 -4.83 11.54 -11.18
C GLY A 150 -5.88 11.01 -10.20
N LEU A 151 -5.59 11.03 -8.90
CA LEU A 151 -6.54 10.72 -7.82
C LEU A 151 -6.65 11.93 -6.87
N GLN A 152 -7.87 12.31 -6.51
CA GLN A 152 -8.13 13.32 -5.48
C GLN A 152 -8.31 12.62 -4.14
N THR A 153 -7.65 13.13 -3.10
CA THR A 153 -7.72 12.57 -1.74
C THR A 153 -7.51 13.63 -0.68
N ASP A 154 -8.06 13.38 0.50
CA ASP A 154 -7.93 14.23 1.67
C ASP A 154 -7.18 13.47 2.78
N SER A 155 -6.36 14.20 3.54
CA SER A 155 -5.71 13.64 4.74
C SER A 155 -6.71 13.54 5.89
N ASP A 156 -6.51 12.59 6.82
CA ASP A 156 -7.36 12.48 8.02
C ASP A 156 -7.29 13.76 8.89
N ASN A 157 -6.15 14.47 8.88
CA ASN A 157 -5.89 15.67 9.68
C ASN A 157 -6.44 16.97 9.06
N SER A 158 -7.09 16.91 7.89
CA SER A 158 -7.59 18.10 7.18
C SER A 158 -8.78 18.79 7.87
N SER A 159 -9.35 18.18 8.93
CA SER A 159 -10.60 18.61 9.57
C SER A 159 -10.46 19.51 10.81
N GLN A 160 -9.26 20.02 11.13
CA GLN A 160 -9.05 20.94 12.28
C GLN A 160 -8.71 22.39 11.89
N ILE A 161 -9.32 22.93 10.83
CA ILE A 161 -9.34 24.39 10.64
C ILE A 161 -10.77 24.83 10.36
N LYS A 162 -11.51 25.14 11.43
CA LYS A 162 -12.74 25.96 11.53
C LYS A 162 -13.18 25.89 13.01
N LEU A 163 -13.27 26.91 13.85
CA LEU A 163 -13.24 28.37 13.72
C LEU A 163 -12.83 28.93 15.11
N PHE A 164 -12.11 30.05 15.13
CA PHE A 164 -12.21 31.03 16.22
C PHE A 164 -13.54 31.78 16.11
#